data_AF-A0A9P5NQQ4-F1
#
_entry.id   AF-A0A9P5NQQ4-F1
#
_cell.length_a   1.000
_cell.length_b   1.000
_cell.length_c   1.000
_cell.angle_alpha   90.00
_cell.angle_beta   90.00
_cell.angle_gamma   90.00
#
_symmetry.space_group_name_H-M   'P 1'
#
loop_
_entity.id
_entity.type
_entity.pdbx_description
1 polymer ?
#
loop_
_entity_poly.entity_id
_entity_poly.type
_entity_poly.pdbx_seq_one_letter_code
_entity_poly.pdbx_strand_id
1 'polypeptide(L)'
;RLWSWFNAVDEDRSGQISAQELERALINGDWTPFDIDTVKLLMSIFDTDRTGTIGFNEFSGLWKYVKDWQNVFRHFDRDRSGTIDGNELREALGQFGYNLSPQLLTLLQKKYDAASQTVGRGVPAPGITFDRFVRACVVVKQLSESFQRLDTDRDGWVQINYDQFMHTVLSLP
;
A
#
# COMPACT_ATOMS: atom_id res chain seq x y z
N ARG A 1 -9.51 7.64 -22.82
CA ARG A 1 -10.19 6.99 -21.67
C ARG A 1 -9.51 7.29 -20.34
N LEU A 2 -8.17 7.35 -20.27
CA LEU A 2 -7.50 7.76 -19.03
C LEU A 2 -7.67 9.26 -18.70
N TRP A 3 -7.58 10.13 -19.71
CA TRP A 3 -7.82 11.57 -19.56
C TRP A 3 -9.21 11.91 -19.01
N SER A 4 -10.24 11.20 -19.46
CA SER A 4 -11.60 11.38 -18.92
C SER A 4 -11.72 10.94 -17.46
N TRP A 5 -10.91 9.96 -17.04
CA TRP A 5 -10.87 9.56 -15.64
C TRP A 5 -10.12 10.60 -14.81
N PHE A 6 -8.97 11.09 -15.29
CA PHE A 6 -8.22 12.17 -14.67
C PHE A 6 -9.12 13.39 -14.40
N ASN A 7 -9.85 13.87 -15.41
CA ASN A 7 -10.79 14.99 -15.25
C ASN A 7 -11.99 14.70 -14.35
N ALA A 8 -12.29 13.43 -14.07
CA ALA A 8 -13.35 13.05 -13.13
C ALA A 8 -12.85 13.01 -11.69
N VAL A 9 -11.53 12.82 -11.49
CA VAL A 9 -10.87 12.85 -10.18
C VAL A 9 -10.48 14.28 -9.80
N ASP A 10 -10.01 15.07 -10.77
CA ASP A 10 -9.73 16.51 -10.63
C ASP A 10 -11.05 17.30 -10.51
N GLU A 11 -11.60 17.33 -9.28
CA GLU A 11 -12.91 17.94 -8.96
C GLU A 11 -12.85 19.46 -9.13
N ASP A 12 -11.73 20.07 -8.75
CA ASP A 12 -11.54 21.52 -8.80
C ASP A 12 -11.03 22.04 -10.17
N ARG A 13 -10.65 21.13 -11.06
CA ARG A 13 -10.12 21.42 -12.41
C ARG A 13 -8.84 22.23 -12.38
N SER A 14 -8.02 22.05 -11.36
CA SER A 14 -6.71 22.66 -11.25
C SER A 14 -5.72 22.09 -12.27
N GLY A 15 -6.03 20.94 -12.87
CA GLY A 15 -5.10 20.18 -13.72
C GLY A 15 -4.12 19.33 -12.92
N GLN A 16 -4.32 19.22 -11.61
CA GLN A 16 -3.50 18.48 -10.65
C GLN A 16 -4.41 17.75 -9.68
N ILE A 17 -4.09 16.50 -9.33
CA ILE A 17 -4.89 15.72 -8.38
C ILE A 17 -4.28 15.81 -6.98
N SER A 18 -5.04 16.33 -6.02
CA SER A 18 -4.69 16.35 -4.60
C SER A 18 -4.88 14.99 -3.93
N ALA A 19 -4.31 14.81 -2.74
CA ALA A 19 -4.51 13.60 -1.94
C ALA A 19 -5.98 13.34 -1.62
N GLN A 20 -6.75 14.39 -1.33
CA GLN A 20 -8.15 14.30 -0.99
C GLN A 20 -9.02 13.91 -2.19
N GLU A 21 -8.71 14.43 -3.37
CA GLU A 21 -9.38 14.03 -4.62
C GLU A 21 -9.08 12.58 -4.97
N LEU A 22 -7.82 12.15 -4.81
CA LEU A 22 -7.43 10.77 -5.05
C LEU A 22 -8.07 9.80 -4.06
N GLU A 23 -8.16 10.16 -2.78
CA GLU A 23 -8.84 9.40 -1.74
C GLU A 23 -10.31 9.16 -2.06
N ARG A 24 -11.03 10.21 -2.50
CA ARG A 24 -12.45 10.12 -2.87
C ARG A 24 -12.68 9.31 -4.14
N ALA A 25 -11.75 9.37 -5.08
CA ALA A 25 -11.85 8.68 -6.34
C ALA A 25 -11.51 7.18 -6.26
N LEU A 26 -10.72 6.77 -5.25
CA LEU A 26 -10.31 5.38 -5.06
C LEU A 26 -11.19 4.70 -4.01
N ILE A 27 -11.94 3.70 -4.46
CA ILE A 27 -12.85 2.91 -3.64
C ILE A 27 -12.38 1.46 -3.64
N ASN A 28 -12.38 0.85 -2.46
CA ASN A 28 -12.07 -0.55 -2.25
C ASN A 28 -13.16 -1.48 -2.81
N GLY A 29 -12.86 -2.78 -2.91
CA GLY A 29 -13.83 -3.78 -3.36
C GLY A 29 -15.07 -3.91 -2.45
N ASP A 30 -14.94 -3.48 -1.19
CA ASP A 30 -15.98 -3.46 -0.16
C ASP A 30 -16.73 -2.11 -0.07
N TRP A 31 -16.53 -1.23 -1.05
CA TRP A 31 -17.12 0.12 -1.15
C TRP A 31 -16.64 1.14 -0.12
N THR A 32 -15.61 0.81 0.65
CA THR A 32 -14.96 1.79 1.54
C THR A 32 -14.01 2.71 0.77
N PRO A 33 -13.87 3.99 1.17
CA PRO A 33 -12.80 4.85 0.65
C PRO A 33 -11.42 4.29 1.00
N PHE A 34 -10.41 4.60 0.20
CA PHE A 34 -9.04 4.26 0.53
C PHE A 34 -8.58 4.95 1.82
N ASP A 35 -7.75 4.28 2.60
CA ASP A 35 -7.02 4.84 3.72
C ASP A 35 -6.10 5.97 3.23
N ILE A 36 -6.23 7.16 3.85
CA ILE A 36 -5.50 8.36 3.44
C ILE A 36 -3.99 8.17 3.45
N ASP A 37 -3.44 7.36 4.36
CA ASP A 37 -2.02 7.10 4.37
C ASP A 37 -1.59 6.20 3.19
N THR A 38 -2.46 5.27 2.75
CA THR A 38 -2.22 4.51 1.51
C THR A 38 -2.18 5.47 0.33
N VAL A 39 -3.11 6.43 0.26
CA VAL A 39 -3.13 7.45 -0.80
C VAL A 39 -1.85 8.27 -0.78
N LYS A 40 -1.43 8.76 0.39
CA LYS A 40 -0.17 9.51 0.56
C LYS A 40 1.06 8.69 0.17
N LEU A 41 1.09 7.41 0.50
CA LEU A 41 2.17 6.51 0.08
C LEU A 41 2.19 6.34 -1.44
N LEU A 42 1.04 6.16 -2.08
CA LEU A 42 0.98 6.09 -3.54
C LEU A 42 1.44 7.41 -4.16
N MET A 43 1.02 8.55 -3.61
CA MET A 43 1.50 9.84 -4.07
C MET A 43 3.01 9.97 -3.94
N SER A 44 3.61 9.61 -2.81
CA SER A 44 5.07 9.74 -2.63
C SER A 44 5.89 8.86 -3.61
N ILE A 45 5.28 7.82 -4.17
CA ILE A 45 5.92 6.96 -5.19
C ILE A 45 5.82 7.56 -6.59
N PHE A 46 4.74 8.29 -6.90
CA PHE A 46 4.42 8.74 -8.27
C PHE A 46 4.57 10.25 -8.48
N ASP A 47 4.54 11.06 -7.43
CA ASP A 47 4.84 12.50 -7.43
C ASP A 47 6.35 12.69 -7.63
N THR A 48 6.77 12.66 -8.88
CA THR A 48 8.17 12.74 -9.30
C THR A 48 8.71 14.16 -9.28
N ASP A 49 7.83 15.14 -9.50
CA ASP A 49 8.17 16.56 -9.48
C ASP A 49 8.07 17.19 -8.10
N ARG A 50 7.59 16.43 -7.09
CA ARG A 50 7.46 16.81 -5.68
C ARG A 50 6.56 18.03 -5.47
N THR A 51 5.53 18.13 -6.30
CA THR A 51 4.53 19.20 -6.18
C THR A 51 3.59 18.98 -5.01
N GLY A 52 3.53 17.76 -4.46
CA GLY A 52 2.53 17.35 -3.48
C GLY A 52 1.18 17.03 -4.12
N THR A 53 1.13 16.97 -5.46
CA THR A 53 -0.05 16.69 -6.27
C THR A 53 0.33 15.72 -7.40
N ILE A 54 -0.65 15.14 -8.08
CA ILE A 54 -0.42 14.20 -9.19
C ILE A 54 -0.87 14.82 -10.50
N GLY A 55 0.08 15.06 -11.40
CA GLY A 55 -0.22 15.50 -12.76
C GLY A 55 -0.71 14.36 -13.65
N PHE A 56 -1.23 14.66 -14.84
CA PHE A 56 -1.79 13.63 -15.74
C PHE A 56 -0.78 12.52 -16.11
N ASN A 57 0.49 12.88 -16.33
CA ASN A 57 1.53 11.92 -16.69
C ASN A 57 1.79 10.93 -15.55
N GLU A 58 1.85 11.43 -14.32
CA GLU A 58 2.04 10.65 -13.10
C GLU A 58 0.80 9.80 -12.80
N PHE A 59 -0.39 10.37 -13.01
CA PHE A 59 -1.67 9.68 -12.87
C PHE A 59 -1.75 8.45 -13.78
N SER A 60 -1.20 8.51 -14.99
CA SER A 60 -1.13 7.34 -15.87
C SER A 60 -0.34 6.19 -15.28
N GLY A 61 0.80 6.49 -14.65
CA GLY A 61 1.61 5.51 -13.94
C GLY A 61 0.87 4.93 -12.74
N LEU A 62 0.32 5.81 -11.90
CA LEU A 62 -0.43 5.45 -10.71
C LEU A 62 -1.64 4.58 -11.04
N TRP A 63 -2.43 4.98 -12.05
CA TRP A 63 -3.62 4.23 -12.45
C TRP A 63 -3.29 2.84 -12.96
N LYS A 64 -2.22 2.71 -13.77
CA LYS A 64 -1.74 1.40 -14.22
C LYS A 64 -1.30 0.54 -13.03
N TYR A 65 -0.54 1.12 -12.11
CA TYR A 65 -0.08 0.44 -10.91
C TYR A 65 -1.24 -0.07 -10.05
N VAL A 66 -2.25 0.76 -9.79
CA VAL A 66 -3.47 0.36 -9.07
C VAL A 66 -4.20 -0.76 -9.80
N LYS A 67 -4.32 -0.69 -11.14
CA LYS A 67 -4.93 -1.76 -11.94
C LYS A 67 -4.18 -3.09 -11.87
N ASP A 68 -2.86 -3.05 -11.91
CA ASP A 68 -2.03 -4.24 -11.81
C ASP A 68 -2.20 -4.87 -10.42
N TRP A 69 -2.19 -4.06 -9.36
CA TRP A 69 -2.46 -4.51 -8.00
C TRP A 69 -3.87 -5.07 -7.82
N GLN A 70 -4.89 -4.53 -8.48
CA GLN A 70 -6.24 -5.12 -8.43
C GLN A 70 -6.27 -6.55 -8.93
N ASN A 71 -5.47 -6.88 -9.96
CA ASN A 71 -5.39 -8.25 -10.47
C ASN A 71 -4.68 -9.17 -9.47
N VAL A 72 -3.62 -8.67 -8.83
CA VAL A 72 -2.90 -9.38 -7.77
C VAL A 72 -3.80 -9.63 -6.56
N PHE A 73 -4.53 -8.62 -6.09
CA PHE A 73 -5.47 -8.77 -4.98
C PHE A 73 -6.54 -9.81 -5.27
N ARG A 74 -7.20 -9.75 -6.44
CA ARG A 74 -8.20 -10.74 -6.85
C ARG A 74 -7.65 -12.16 -7.02
N HIS A 75 -6.35 -12.31 -7.24
CA HIS A 75 -5.71 -13.61 -7.30
C HIS A 75 -5.60 -14.25 -5.90
N PHE A 76 -5.37 -13.44 -4.87
CA PHE A 76 -5.18 -13.90 -3.50
C PHE A 76 -6.46 -13.90 -2.66
N ASP A 77 -7.40 -13.00 -2.92
CA ASP A 77 -8.77 -13.02 -2.38
C ASP A 77 -9.55 -14.18 -3.02
N ARG A 78 -9.33 -15.39 -2.50
CA ARG A 78 -9.80 -16.64 -3.10
C ARG A 78 -11.27 -16.87 -2.83
N ASP A 79 -11.72 -16.48 -1.65
CA ASP A 79 -13.12 -16.58 -1.25
C ASP A 79 -13.98 -15.43 -1.78
N ARG A 80 -13.35 -14.41 -2.37
CA ARG A 80 -13.99 -13.19 -2.91
C ARG A 80 -14.75 -12.43 -1.83
N SER A 81 -14.22 -12.47 -0.60
CA SER A 81 -14.74 -11.71 0.53
C SER A 81 -14.56 -10.20 0.35
N GLY A 82 -13.63 -9.78 -0.52
CA GLY A 82 -13.25 -8.38 -0.69
C GLY A 82 -12.19 -7.90 0.30
N THR A 83 -11.70 -8.79 1.17
CA THR A 83 -10.57 -8.56 2.08
C THR A 83 -9.56 -9.72 1.96
N ILE A 84 -8.36 -9.51 2.48
CA ILE A 84 -7.31 -10.53 2.55
C ILE A 84 -7.17 -10.98 4.00
N ASP A 85 -7.33 -12.29 4.23
CA ASP A 85 -7.13 -12.89 5.54
C ASP A 85 -5.65 -13.23 5.81
N GLY A 86 -5.35 -13.78 7.00
CA GLY A 86 -3.98 -14.11 7.38
C GLY A 86 -3.35 -15.24 6.55
N ASN A 87 -4.14 -16.19 6.05
CA ASN A 87 -3.67 -17.27 5.19
C ASN A 87 -3.35 -16.74 3.79
N GLU A 88 -4.25 -15.93 3.23
CA GLU A 88 -4.09 -15.31 1.93
C GLU A 88 -2.92 -14.32 1.93
N LEU A 89 -2.75 -13.54 3.00
CA LEU A 89 -1.58 -12.66 3.18
C LEU A 89 -0.28 -13.46 3.18
N ARG A 90 -0.24 -14.57 3.92
CA ARG A 90 0.94 -15.44 3.99
C ARG A 90 1.30 -16.00 2.61
N GLU A 91 0.30 -16.45 1.86
CA GLU A 91 0.52 -16.96 0.52
C GLU A 91 0.98 -15.87 -0.45
N ALA A 92 0.39 -14.69 -0.39
CA ALA A 92 0.78 -13.54 -1.20
C ALA A 92 2.23 -13.14 -0.97
N LEU A 93 2.60 -12.92 0.29
CA LEU A 93 3.96 -12.55 0.65
C LEU A 93 4.97 -13.65 0.31
N GLY A 94 4.61 -14.92 0.52
CA GLY A 94 5.42 -16.06 0.12
C GLY A 94 5.66 -16.10 -1.39
N GLN A 95 4.62 -15.85 -2.21
CA GLN A 95 4.75 -15.79 -3.67
C GLN A 95 5.58 -14.60 -4.17
N PHE A 96 5.60 -13.49 -3.41
CA PHE A 96 6.51 -12.37 -3.67
C PHE A 96 7.95 -12.63 -3.19
N GLY A 97 8.23 -13.79 -2.57
CA GLY A 97 9.55 -14.15 -2.08
C GLY A 97 9.83 -13.71 -0.64
N TYR A 98 8.82 -13.23 0.09
CA TYR A 98 8.94 -12.81 1.49
C TYR A 98 8.45 -13.90 2.44
N ASN A 99 9.39 -14.67 2.98
CA ASN A 99 9.11 -15.72 3.97
C ASN A 99 9.14 -15.16 5.39
N LEU A 100 8.05 -14.51 5.80
CA LEU A 100 7.93 -13.93 7.14
C LEU A 100 7.52 -14.98 8.18
N SER A 101 7.99 -14.82 9.41
CA SER A 101 7.58 -15.69 10.51
C SER A 101 6.08 -15.51 10.83
N PRO A 102 5.40 -16.55 11.38
CA PRO A 102 3.99 -16.45 11.75
C PRO A 102 3.67 -15.28 12.70
N GLN A 103 4.61 -14.95 13.59
CA GLN A 103 4.50 -13.83 14.53
C GLN A 103 4.50 -12.49 13.80
N LEU A 104 5.40 -12.33 12.82
CA LEU A 104 5.48 -11.10 12.02
C LEU A 104 4.27 -10.97 11.07
N LEU A 105 3.78 -12.07 10.51
CA LEU A 105 2.54 -12.09 9.73
C LEU A 105 1.34 -11.64 10.59
N THR A 106 1.26 -12.12 11.82
CA THR A 106 0.20 -11.71 12.76
C THR A 106 0.29 -10.22 13.09
N LEU A 107 1.52 -9.70 13.25
CA LEU A 107 1.75 -8.27 13.49
C LEU A 107 1.35 -7.42 12.27
N LEU A 108 1.71 -7.85 11.05
CA LEU A 108 1.29 -7.18 9.81
C LEU A 108 -0.23 -7.19 9.66
N GLN A 109 -0.86 -8.36 9.88
CA GLN A 109 -2.31 -8.48 9.81
C GLN A 109 -2.98 -7.52 10.77
N LYS A 110 -2.58 -7.51 12.05
CA LYS A 110 -3.15 -6.57 13.05
C LYS A 110 -2.90 -5.10 12.71
N LYS A 111 -1.73 -4.77 12.14
CA LYS A 111 -1.38 -3.40 11.76
C LYS A 111 -2.25 -2.87 10.61
N TYR A 112 -2.64 -3.74 9.68
CA TYR A 112 -3.37 -3.38 8.46
C TYR A 112 -4.81 -3.90 8.41
N ASP A 113 -5.32 -4.49 9.49
CA ASP A 113 -6.71 -4.95 9.58
C ASP A 113 -7.68 -3.77 9.53
N ALA A 114 -8.65 -3.84 8.62
CA ALA A 114 -9.64 -2.80 8.38
C ALA A 114 -10.54 -2.56 9.62
N ALA A 115 -10.83 -3.62 10.38
CA ALA A 115 -11.72 -3.55 11.54
C ALA A 115 -11.10 -2.80 12.74
N SER A 116 -9.78 -2.61 12.78
CA SER A 116 -9.09 -1.98 13.92
C SER A 116 -9.33 -0.47 14.04
N GLN A 117 -9.87 0.20 13.02
CA GLN A 117 -9.89 1.68 12.98
C GLN A 117 -11.30 2.31 12.96
N THR A 118 -12.38 1.54 12.81
CA THR A 118 -13.75 2.09 12.73
C THR A 118 -14.70 1.43 13.73
N VAL A 119 -14.91 2.09 14.87
CA VAL A 119 -16.01 1.77 15.80
C VAL A 119 -17.26 2.52 15.35
N GLY A 120 -18.01 1.98 14.38
CA GLY A 120 -19.22 2.63 13.84
C GLY A 120 -19.91 1.85 12.71
N ARG A 121 -21.19 2.14 12.45
CA ARG A 121 -22.03 1.45 11.43
C ARG A 121 -21.38 1.49 10.05
N GLY A 122 -21.17 0.32 9.45
CA GLY A 122 -20.37 0.13 8.22
C GLY A 122 -19.05 -0.60 8.46
N VAL A 123 -19.01 -1.48 9.48
CA VAL A 123 -17.83 -2.28 9.85
C VAL A 123 -17.36 -3.04 8.61
N PRO A 124 -16.13 -2.80 8.11
CA PRO A 124 -15.55 -3.57 7.03
C PRO A 124 -15.53 -5.05 7.42
N ALA A 125 -15.61 -5.95 6.44
CA ALA A 125 -15.36 -7.36 6.72
C ALA A 125 -14.00 -7.50 7.44
N PRO A 126 -13.86 -8.39 8.43
CA PRO A 126 -12.58 -8.61 9.08
C PRO A 126 -11.52 -8.98 8.03
N GLY A 127 -10.31 -8.41 8.15
CA GLY A 127 -9.24 -8.62 7.19
C GLY A 127 -8.70 -7.33 6.58
N ILE A 128 -7.78 -7.50 5.63
CA ILE A 128 -7.04 -6.40 5.02
C ILE A 128 -7.73 -5.99 3.72
N THR A 129 -8.22 -4.76 3.64
CA THR A 129 -8.80 -4.20 2.41
C THR A 129 -7.75 -4.02 1.31
N PHE A 130 -8.20 -3.84 0.06
CA PHE A 130 -7.32 -3.72 -1.11
C PHE A 130 -6.21 -2.67 -0.93
N ASP A 131 -6.59 -1.44 -0.58
CA ASP A 131 -5.67 -0.35 -0.31
C ASP A 131 -4.62 -0.70 0.77
N ARG A 132 -5.07 -1.25 1.90
CA ARG A 132 -4.20 -1.65 3.01
C ARG A 132 -3.28 -2.81 2.64
N PHE A 133 -3.73 -3.72 1.77
CA PHE A 133 -2.91 -4.79 1.24
C PHE A 133 -1.79 -4.24 0.35
N VAL A 134 -2.10 -3.28 -0.54
CA VAL A 134 -1.09 -2.58 -1.34
C VAL A 134 -0.09 -1.88 -0.44
N ARG A 135 -0.56 -1.13 0.56
CA ARG A 135 0.30 -0.46 1.55
C ARG A 135 1.20 -1.45 2.30
N ALA A 136 0.65 -2.55 2.78
CA ALA A 136 1.40 -3.59 3.48
C ALA A 136 2.52 -4.17 2.61
N CYS A 137 2.21 -4.50 1.35
CA CYS A 137 3.20 -5.07 0.42
C CYS A 137 4.31 -4.07 0.09
N VAL A 138 3.97 -2.81 -0.16
CA VAL A 138 4.96 -1.75 -0.43
C VAL A 138 5.88 -1.55 0.78
N VAL A 139 5.32 -1.49 2.00
CA VAL A 139 6.11 -1.34 3.23
C VAL A 139 7.00 -2.55 3.46
N VAL A 140 6.51 -3.77 3.27
CA VAL A 140 7.32 -5.00 3.38
C VAL A 140 8.47 -4.99 2.37
N LYS A 141 8.20 -4.59 1.12
CA LYS A 141 9.23 -4.46 0.08
C LYS A 141 10.30 -3.44 0.47
N GLN A 142 9.91 -2.23 0.87
CA GLN A 142 10.84 -1.16 1.25
C GLN A 142 11.69 -1.53 2.47
N LEU A 143 11.07 -2.13 3.49
CA LEU A 143 11.77 -2.63 4.68
C LEU A 143 12.77 -3.72 4.30
N SER A 144 12.37 -4.67 3.45
CA SER A 144 13.22 -5.76 2.98
C SER A 144 14.39 -5.24 2.14
N GLU A 145 14.15 -4.32 1.22
CA GLU A 145 15.21 -3.69 0.40
C GLU A 145 16.17 -2.88 1.27
N SER A 146 15.68 -2.20 2.30
CA SER A 146 16.53 -1.47 3.25
C SER A 146 17.40 -2.41 4.07
N PHE A 147 16.82 -3.50 4.59
CA PHE A 147 17.55 -4.54 5.30
C PHE A 147 18.62 -5.19 4.41
N GLN A 148 18.28 -5.56 3.18
CA GLN A 148 19.20 -6.19 2.23
C GLN A 148 20.38 -5.30 1.83
N ARG A 149 20.23 -3.96 1.89
CA ARG A 149 21.37 -3.05 1.67
C ARG A 149 22.35 -3.06 2.84
N LEU A 150 21.88 -3.39 4.04
CA LEU A 150 22.70 -3.48 5.26
C LEU A 150 23.29 -4.88 5.45
N ASP A 151 22.58 -5.93 5.01
CA ASP A 151 22.99 -7.33 5.05
C ASP A 151 23.95 -7.67 3.88
N THR A 152 25.20 -7.25 4.02
CA THR A 152 26.21 -7.38 2.94
C THR A 152 26.64 -8.81 2.66
N ASP A 153 26.56 -9.70 3.65
CA ASP A 153 26.92 -11.10 3.59
C ASP A 153 25.71 -12.04 3.37
N ARG A 154 24.50 -11.50 3.39
CA ARG A 154 23.23 -12.20 3.09
C ARG A 154 22.96 -13.36 4.05
N ASP A 155 23.35 -13.21 5.31
CA ASP A 155 23.15 -14.21 6.34
C ASP A 155 21.81 -14.02 7.09
N GLY A 156 21.10 -12.92 6.81
CA GLY A 156 19.84 -12.57 7.46
C GLY A 156 20.01 -11.81 8.78
N TRP A 157 21.22 -11.34 9.09
CA TRP A 157 21.55 -10.57 10.28
C TRP A 157 22.29 -9.29 9.91
N VAL A 158 22.06 -8.23 10.70
CA VAL A 158 22.77 -6.96 10.53
C VAL A 158 23.26 -6.47 11.89
N GLN A 159 24.51 -6.05 11.94
CA GLN A 159 25.07 -5.36 13.11
C GLN A 159 25.20 -3.87 12.77
N ILE A 160 24.30 -3.06 13.34
CA ILE A 160 24.28 -1.61 13.16
C ILE A 160 24.25 -0.91 14.52
N ASN A 161 24.83 0.29 14.59
CA ASN A 161 24.75 1.13 15.79
C ASN A 161 23.44 1.93 15.84
N TYR A 162 23.21 2.65 16.94
CA TYR A 162 21.98 3.41 17.16
C TYR A 162 21.72 4.46 16.06
N ASP A 163 22.73 5.23 15.66
CA ASP A 163 22.57 6.28 14.66
C ASP A 163 22.26 5.68 13.27
N GLN A 164 22.90 4.57 12.92
CA GLN A 164 22.61 3.82 11.69
C GLN A 164 21.19 3.26 11.70
N PHE A 165 20.72 2.73 12.84
CA PHE A 165 19.34 2.29 13.00
C PHE A 165 18.37 3.46 12.81
N MET A 166 18.59 4.58 13.50
CA MET A 166 17.74 5.78 13.40
C MET A 166 17.70 6.31 11.96
N HIS A 167 18.85 6.42 11.30
CA HIS A 167 18.94 6.84 9.89
C HIS A 167 18.19 5.86 8.97
N THR A 168 18.32 4.55 9.19
CA THR A 168 17.63 3.53 8.40
C THR A 168 16.12 3.64 8.52
N VAL A 169 15.61 3.82 9.74
CA VAL A 169 14.16 3.94 9.98
C VAL A 169 13.60 5.26 9.46
N LEU A 170 14.32 6.38 9.65
CA LEU A 170 13.87 7.71 9.24
C LEU A 170 14.01 7.99 7.74
N SER A 171 14.82 7.20 7.03
CA SER A 171 14.98 7.31 5.57
C SER A 171 13.96 6.47 4.78
N LEU A 172 13.17 5.64 5.46
CA LEU A 172 12.03 4.98 4.84
C LEU A 172 10.93 6.02 4.59
N PRO A 173 10.26 5.96 3.41
CA PRO A 173 9.21 6.89 3.05
C PRO A 173 7.94 6.74 3.90
#